data_AF-A0A3R6VSA0-F1
#
_entry.id   AF-A0A3R6VSA0-F1
#
_cell.length_a   1.000
_cell.length_b   1.000
_cell.length_c   1.000
_cell.angle_alpha   90.00
_cell.angle_beta   90.00
_cell.angle_gamma   90.00
#
_symmetry.space_group_name_H-M   'P 1'
#
loop_
_entity.id
_entity.type
_entity.pdbx_description
1 polymer ?
#
loop_
_entity_poly.entity_id
_entity_poly.type
_entity_poly.pdbx_seq_one_letter_code
_entity_poly.pdbx_strand_id
1 'polypeptide(L)'
;MELPSLEIRVLFTMKRVKRKRHTPKAVAANVPNKLDFFKKRPQKDYIDTSLFFGVTLPYMMDLAVALPHLFTCPLRLLTKQSVATVELTKRQAACLLVHAFLCTFSDASDSFNHFQFFELFAPPTPPSWTADDTDLTMVQKLVTVLHYFDRVAADNAAPGAAAYNQQRVTYSRYLLNATTRDGNPSSEAWASVQVYTDGAIENHAGALQVDFANKYAGGGVLGHGCVQEEIRFVINPECIVACVLTEVLG
;
A
#
# COMPACT_ATOMS: atom_id res chain seq x y z
N MET A 1 -8.01 27.65 0.81
CA MET A 1 -7.90 26.82 2.01
C MET A 1 -6.94 25.69 1.63
N GLU A 2 -5.65 25.87 1.90
CA GLU A 2 -4.63 24.87 1.57
C GLU A 2 -4.84 23.66 2.50
N LEU A 3 -5.06 22.49 1.92
CA LEU A 3 -5.03 21.23 2.66
C LEU A 3 -3.57 20.98 3.09
N PRO A 4 -3.28 20.69 4.36
CA PRO A 4 -1.93 20.42 4.80
C PRO A 4 -1.36 19.23 4.02
N SER A 5 -0.14 19.40 3.48
CA SER A 5 0.62 18.30 2.89
C SER A 5 0.87 17.25 3.96
N LEU A 6 0.27 16.06 3.81
CA LEU A 6 0.52 14.93 4.69
C LEU A 6 1.91 14.36 4.35
N GLU A 7 2.93 14.77 5.08
CA GLU A 7 4.28 14.21 4.96
C GLU A 7 4.39 12.94 5.81
N ILE A 8 4.19 11.79 5.18
CA ILE A 8 4.45 10.49 5.81
C ILE A 8 5.92 10.14 5.59
N ARG A 9 6.77 10.25 6.61
CA ARG A 9 8.12 9.67 6.57
C ARG A 9 8.13 8.33 7.27
N VAL A 10 8.23 7.28 6.46
CA VAL A 10 8.50 5.94 6.95
C VAL A 10 9.93 5.88 7.51
N LEU A 11 10.04 5.91 8.84
CA LEU A 11 11.32 5.73 9.53
C LEU A 11 11.50 4.24 9.85
N PHE A 12 12.32 3.56 9.05
CA PHE A 12 12.56 2.12 9.19
C PHE A 12 13.40 1.81 10.43
N THR A 13 12.81 1.12 11.40
CA THR A 13 13.56 0.50 12.50
C THR A 13 13.60 -1.01 12.29
N MET A 14 14.79 -1.56 12.06
CA MET A 14 14.95 -2.98 11.76
C MET A 14 14.54 -3.89 12.94
N LYS A 15 13.50 -4.71 12.74
CA LYS A 15 13.32 -5.96 13.51
C LYS A 15 13.48 -7.16 12.57
N ARG A 16 14.42 -8.05 12.88
CA ARG A 16 14.60 -9.32 12.17
C ARG A 16 13.39 -10.22 12.39
N VAL A 17 12.52 -10.35 11.39
CA VAL A 17 11.48 -11.38 11.32
C VAL A 17 11.87 -12.38 10.23
N LYS A 18 12.08 -13.65 10.60
CA LYS A 18 12.34 -14.74 9.65
C LYS A 18 11.03 -15.16 8.99
N ARG A 19 10.92 -15.01 7.67
CA ARG A 19 9.77 -15.47 6.87
C ARG A 19 10.11 -16.82 6.22
N LYS A 20 9.22 -17.82 6.35
CA LYS A 20 9.26 -19.07 5.56
C LYS A 20 8.49 -18.82 4.26
N ARG A 21 9.10 -19.07 3.10
CA ARG A 21 8.46 -18.96 1.78
C ARG A 21 7.49 -20.13 1.57
N HIS A 22 6.31 -19.84 1.02
CA HIS A 22 5.38 -20.85 0.52
C HIS A 22 5.59 -20.99 -1.00
N THR A 23 5.76 -22.21 -1.49
CA THR A 23 5.82 -22.50 -2.93
C THR A 23 4.39 -22.77 -3.44
N PRO A 24 3.98 -22.19 -4.58
CA PRO A 24 2.65 -22.46 -5.13
C PRO A 24 2.57 -23.91 -5.60
N LYS A 25 1.65 -24.69 -5.01
CA LYS A 25 1.27 -26.00 -5.54
C LYS A 25 0.16 -25.80 -6.58
N ALA A 26 0.18 -26.64 -7.62
CA ALA A 26 -0.80 -26.64 -8.70
C ALA A 26 -2.24 -26.64 -8.15
N VAL A 27 -3.04 -25.67 -8.60
CA VAL A 27 -4.43 -25.48 -8.18
C VAL A 27 -5.31 -26.44 -8.98
N ALA A 28 -6.04 -27.32 -8.29
CA ALA A 28 -7.02 -28.21 -8.91
C ALA A 28 -8.17 -27.41 -9.55
N ALA A 29 -8.72 -27.89 -10.66
CA ALA A 29 -9.64 -27.18 -11.56
C ALA A 29 -11.03 -26.82 -10.98
N ASN A 30 -11.25 -26.91 -9.66
CA ASN A 30 -12.57 -26.72 -9.05
C ASN A 30 -12.53 -25.98 -7.68
N VAL A 31 -11.53 -25.14 -7.45
CA VAL A 31 -11.46 -24.33 -6.22
C VAL A 31 -12.37 -23.09 -6.39
N PRO A 32 -13.36 -22.88 -5.51
CA PRO A 32 -14.17 -21.66 -5.53
C PRO A 32 -13.25 -20.43 -5.39
N ASN A 33 -13.38 -19.47 -6.30
CA ASN A 33 -12.60 -18.24 -6.23
C ASN A 33 -13.13 -17.34 -5.10
N LYS A 34 -12.35 -16.40 -4.55
CA LYS A 34 -12.90 -15.45 -3.56
C LYS A 34 -13.93 -14.49 -4.15
N LEU A 35 -14.21 -14.49 -5.46
CA LEU A 35 -15.44 -13.83 -5.91
C LEU A 35 -16.71 -14.57 -5.42
N ASP A 36 -16.63 -15.87 -5.14
CA ASP A 36 -17.69 -16.61 -4.45
C ASP A 36 -17.78 -16.28 -2.94
N PHE A 37 -16.75 -15.65 -2.35
CA PHE A 37 -16.83 -15.07 -1.01
C PHE A 37 -17.95 -14.02 -0.94
N PHE A 38 -18.08 -13.20 -1.98
CA PHE A 38 -19.16 -12.23 -2.10
C PHE A 38 -20.55 -12.87 -2.26
N LYS A 39 -20.65 -14.16 -2.60
CA LYS A 39 -21.92 -14.88 -2.75
C LYS A 39 -22.39 -15.55 -1.46
N LYS A 40 -21.50 -15.84 -0.50
CA LYS A 40 -21.80 -16.65 0.71
C LYS A 40 -22.14 -15.84 1.96
N ARG A 41 -21.81 -14.56 2.00
CA ARG A 41 -22.28 -13.60 3.02
C ARG A 41 -23.10 -12.52 2.30
N PRO A 42 -24.10 -11.89 2.94
CA PRO A 42 -24.86 -10.83 2.30
C PRO A 42 -23.90 -9.73 1.83
N GLN A 43 -23.64 -9.71 0.51
CA GLN A 43 -22.82 -8.73 -0.20
C GLN A 43 -23.26 -7.28 0.10
N LYS A 44 -24.51 -7.14 0.56
CA LYS A 44 -25.21 -5.91 0.93
C LYS A 44 -24.53 -5.08 2.03
N ASP A 45 -23.64 -5.64 2.85
CA ASP A 45 -23.17 -4.94 4.05
C ASP A 45 -21.82 -4.22 3.91
N TYR A 46 -21.03 -4.47 2.85
CA TYR A 46 -19.67 -3.92 2.74
C TYR A 46 -19.34 -3.21 1.42
N ILE A 47 -19.92 -3.64 0.30
CA ILE A 47 -19.61 -3.08 -1.03
C ILE A 47 -20.88 -2.94 -1.84
N ASP A 48 -21.19 -1.73 -2.28
CA ASP A 48 -22.26 -1.50 -3.24
C ASP A 48 -21.82 -2.00 -4.62
N THR A 49 -22.35 -3.16 -5.02
CA THR A 49 -22.00 -3.79 -6.30
C THR A 49 -22.46 -2.98 -7.50
N SER A 50 -23.56 -2.24 -7.36
CA SER A 50 -24.09 -1.40 -8.44
C SER A 50 -23.19 -0.18 -8.63
N LEU A 51 -22.71 0.42 -7.54
CA LEU A 51 -21.68 1.46 -7.59
C LEU A 51 -20.37 0.93 -8.18
N PHE A 52 -19.88 -0.22 -7.69
CA PHE A 52 -18.62 -0.79 -8.15
C PHE A 52 -18.63 -1.08 -9.65
N PHE A 53 -19.62 -1.84 -10.15
CA PHE A 53 -19.67 -2.21 -11.57
C PHE A 53 -20.14 -1.06 -12.47
N GLY A 54 -20.97 -0.14 -11.96
CA GLY A 54 -21.52 0.97 -12.73
C GLY A 54 -20.62 2.20 -12.81
N VAL A 55 -19.74 2.42 -11.82
CA VAL A 55 -18.94 3.66 -11.71
C VAL A 55 -17.47 3.36 -11.46
N THR A 56 -17.15 2.66 -10.36
CA THR A 56 -15.76 2.51 -9.89
C THR A 56 -14.91 1.72 -10.86
N LEU A 57 -15.36 0.52 -11.25
CA LEU A 57 -14.63 -0.36 -12.14
C LEU A 57 -14.43 0.26 -13.54
N PRO A 58 -15.44 0.87 -14.20
CA PRO A 58 -15.23 1.64 -15.42
C PRO A 58 -14.14 2.70 -15.27
N TYR A 59 -14.17 3.49 -14.19
CA TYR A 59 -13.14 4.50 -13.94
C TYR A 59 -11.74 3.89 -13.73
N MET A 60 -11.65 2.75 -13.04
CA MET A 60 -10.39 1.99 -12.93
C MET A 60 -9.88 1.57 -14.31
N MET A 61 -10.76 1.07 -15.19
CA MET A 61 -10.36 0.71 -16.57
C MET A 61 -9.82 1.91 -17.34
N ASP A 62 -10.45 3.08 -17.22
CA ASP A 62 -9.97 4.31 -17.86
C ASP A 62 -8.57 4.70 -17.37
N LEU A 63 -8.29 4.55 -16.07
CA LEU A 63 -6.94 4.75 -15.53
C LEU A 63 -5.94 3.72 -16.05
N ALA A 64 -6.33 2.46 -16.16
CA ALA A 64 -5.45 1.40 -16.66
C ALA A 64 -5.05 1.65 -18.13
N VAL A 65 -6.00 2.04 -18.97
CA VAL A 65 -5.73 2.37 -20.39
C VAL A 65 -4.92 3.67 -20.53
N ALA A 66 -5.00 4.58 -19.56
CA ALA A 66 -4.24 5.82 -19.56
C ALA A 66 -2.74 5.65 -19.21
N LEU A 67 -2.28 4.46 -18.79
CA LEU A 67 -0.90 4.23 -18.35
C LEU A 67 0.18 4.79 -19.28
N PRO A 68 0.16 4.55 -20.62
CA PRO A 68 1.21 5.06 -21.52
C PRO A 68 1.25 6.59 -21.61
N HIS A 69 0.11 7.24 -21.36
CA HIS A 69 0.00 8.70 -21.37
C HIS A 69 0.39 9.31 -20.02
N LEU A 70 0.15 8.59 -18.92
CA LEU A 70 0.52 9.00 -17.56
C LEU A 70 2.00 8.78 -17.27
N PHE A 71 2.63 7.80 -17.92
CA PHE A 71 4.04 7.45 -17.77
C PHE A 71 4.72 7.46 -19.13
N THR A 72 5.07 8.66 -19.60
CA THR A 72 5.76 8.87 -20.89
C THR A 72 7.26 8.54 -20.82
N CYS A 73 7.80 8.34 -19.63
CA CYS A 73 9.16 7.93 -19.39
C CYS A 73 9.21 6.77 -18.36
N PRO A 74 10.27 5.94 -18.38
CA PRO A 74 10.43 4.88 -17.41
C PRO A 74 10.43 5.41 -15.97
N LEU A 75 9.72 4.70 -15.09
CA LEU A 75 9.65 5.04 -13.68
C LEU A 75 11.01 4.82 -13.02
N ARG A 76 11.56 5.86 -12.39
CA ARG A 76 12.81 5.75 -11.64
C ARG A 76 12.58 4.91 -10.38
N LEU A 77 13.40 3.88 -10.17
CA LEU A 77 13.34 3.03 -8.97
C LEU A 77 14.27 3.56 -7.87
N LEU A 78 13.88 3.35 -6.62
CA LEU A 78 14.63 3.69 -5.42
C LEU A 78 15.54 2.51 -5.02
N THR A 79 16.66 2.39 -5.73
CA THR A 79 17.62 1.28 -5.58
C THR A 79 18.52 1.41 -4.35
N LYS A 80 19.11 0.30 -3.91
CA LYS A 80 20.08 0.28 -2.83
C LYS A 80 21.26 1.20 -3.09
N GLN A 81 21.83 1.68 -1.99
CA GLN A 81 23.02 2.54 -2.00
C GLN A 81 22.85 3.85 -2.77
N SER A 82 21.60 4.27 -3.06
CA SER A 82 21.29 5.53 -3.74
C SER A 82 20.32 6.37 -2.92
N VAL A 83 20.65 7.65 -2.76
CA VAL A 83 19.70 8.66 -2.31
C VAL A 83 18.91 9.12 -3.52
N ALA A 84 17.60 8.91 -3.48
CA ALA A 84 16.73 9.24 -4.60
C ALA A 84 15.34 9.61 -4.10
N THR A 85 14.68 10.47 -4.87
CA THR A 85 13.29 10.85 -4.67
C THR A 85 12.54 10.65 -5.98
N VAL A 86 11.35 10.07 -5.88
CA VAL A 86 10.39 9.90 -6.95
C VAL A 86 9.12 10.58 -6.51
N GLU A 87 8.52 11.35 -7.41
CA GLU A 87 7.31 12.09 -7.09
C GLU A 87 6.27 11.81 -8.16
N LEU A 88 5.13 11.28 -7.73
CA LEU A 88 4.02 10.89 -8.58
C LEU A 88 2.82 11.74 -8.26
N THR A 89 2.01 12.05 -9.27
CA THR A 89 0.68 12.59 -9.01
C THR A 89 -0.22 11.51 -8.39
N LYS A 90 -1.25 11.90 -7.64
CA LYS A 90 -2.25 10.95 -7.12
C LYS A 90 -2.89 10.14 -8.24
N ARG A 91 -3.08 10.73 -9.43
CA ARG A 91 -3.56 10.01 -10.61
C ARG A 91 -2.59 8.94 -11.08
N GLN A 92 -1.28 9.22 -11.09
CA GLN A 92 -0.24 8.24 -11.40
C GLN A 92 -0.19 7.11 -10.36
N ALA A 93 -0.25 7.45 -9.07
CA ALA A 93 -0.29 6.47 -7.99
C ALA A 93 -1.53 5.56 -8.10
N ALA A 94 -2.72 6.14 -8.32
CA ALA A 94 -3.95 5.40 -8.54
C ALA A 94 -3.87 4.47 -9.76
N CYS A 95 -3.29 4.92 -10.88
CA CYS A 95 -3.06 4.09 -12.05
C CYS A 95 -2.19 2.86 -11.72
N LEU A 96 -1.07 3.04 -11.00
CA LEU A 96 -0.23 1.92 -10.57
C LEU A 96 -0.99 0.94 -9.65
N LEU A 97 -1.79 1.46 -8.72
CA LEU A 97 -2.63 0.63 -7.84
C LEU A 97 -3.70 -0.14 -8.60
N VAL A 98 -4.30 0.45 -9.65
CA VAL A 98 -5.22 -0.27 -10.53
C VAL A 98 -4.51 -1.42 -11.24
N HIS A 99 -3.31 -1.19 -11.78
CA HIS A 99 -2.53 -2.28 -12.40
C HIS A 99 -2.11 -3.37 -11.40
N ALA A 100 -1.84 -3.00 -10.14
CA ALA A 100 -1.62 -3.94 -9.05
C ALA A 100 -2.89 -4.75 -8.73
N PHE A 101 -4.05 -4.08 -8.69
CA PHE A 101 -5.35 -4.69 -8.47
C PHE A 101 -5.75 -5.64 -9.60
N LEU A 102 -5.49 -5.28 -10.85
CA LEU A 102 -5.77 -6.10 -12.03
C LEU A 102 -4.70 -7.16 -12.30
N CYS A 103 -3.63 -7.20 -11.49
CA CYS A 103 -2.52 -8.13 -11.62
C CYS A 103 -1.87 -8.10 -13.03
N THR A 104 -1.67 -6.91 -13.58
CA THR A 104 -1.13 -6.73 -14.95
C THR A 104 0.38 -6.45 -14.99
N PHE A 105 1.03 -6.29 -13.84
CA PHE A 105 2.49 -6.19 -13.79
C PHE A 105 3.13 -7.57 -13.92
N SER A 106 4.27 -7.63 -14.62
CA SER A 106 5.15 -8.79 -14.55
C SER A 106 5.75 -8.92 -13.15
N ASP A 107 6.10 -10.15 -12.76
CA ASP A 107 6.75 -10.41 -11.48
C ASP A 107 7.97 -9.51 -11.27
N ALA A 108 8.04 -8.89 -10.09
CA ALA A 108 9.16 -8.06 -9.71
C ALA A 108 10.39 -8.93 -9.38
N SER A 109 11.58 -8.34 -9.49
CA SER A 109 12.81 -8.94 -8.97
C SER A 109 12.66 -9.28 -7.48
N ASP A 110 13.35 -10.33 -7.00
CA ASP A 110 13.46 -10.74 -5.59
C ASP A 110 13.93 -9.60 -4.64
N SER A 111 14.47 -8.53 -5.22
CA SER A 111 14.91 -7.33 -4.51
C SER A 111 13.78 -6.34 -4.18
N PHE A 112 12.57 -6.52 -4.70
CA PHE A 112 11.39 -5.68 -4.43
C PHE A 112 10.31 -6.47 -3.69
N ASN A 113 9.33 -5.76 -3.13
CA ASN A 113 8.18 -6.42 -2.52
C ASN A 113 7.17 -6.85 -3.59
N HIS A 114 6.25 -7.73 -3.21
CA HIS A 114 5.11 -8.06 -4.06
C HIS A 114 4.19 -6.85 -4.22
N PHE A 115 3.77 -6.58 -5.47
CA PHE A 115 2.90 -5.45 -5.83
C PHE A 115 1.69 -5.89 -6.67
N GLN A 116 1.20 -7.12 -6.47
CA GLN A 116 -0.04 -7.58 -7.09
C GLN A 116 -1.05 -7.94 -6.01
N PHE A 117 -2.34 -7.85 -6.32
CA PHE A 117 -3.40 -8.14 -5.36
C PHE A 117 -3.81 -9.61 -5.34
N PHE A 118 -3.12 -10.45 -6.12
CA PHE A 118 -3.44 -11.87 -6.30
C PHE A 118 -3.66 -12.61 -4.97
N GLU A 119 -2.78 -12.45 -3.97
CA GLU A 119 -2.93 -13.12 -2.67
C GLU A 119 -4.19 -12.67 -1.90
N LEU A 120 -4.65 -11.43 -2.09
CA LEU A 120 -5.91 -10.94 -1.50
C LEU A 120 -7.11 -11.65 -2.15
N PHE A 121 -7.04 -11.93 -3.47
CA PHE A 121 -8.08 -12.64 -4.23
C PHE A 121 -7.99 -14.18 -4.13
N ALA A 122 -6.81 -14.73 -3.83
CA ALA A 122 -6.59 -16.17 -3.85
C ALA A 122 -7.38 -16.85 -2.73
N PRO A 123 -8.11 -17.95 -3.02
CA PRO A 123 -8.80 -18.72 -1.98
C PRO A 123 -7.79 -19.31 -0.99
N PRO A 124 -8.14 -19.47 0.29
CA PRO A 124 -7.27 -20.14 1.24
C PRO A 124 -6.98 -21.56 0.74
N THR A 125 -5.72 -21.85 0.42
CA THR A 125 -5.24 -23.24 0.35
C THR A 125 -5.49 -23.90 1.71
N PRO A 126 -5.89 -25.18 1.73
CA PRO A 126 -7.03 -25.64 2.52
C PRO A 126 -6.93 -25.27 4.00
N PRO A 127 -8.03 -24.79 4.61
CA PRO A 127 -8.02 -24.41 6.01
C PRO A 127 -7.88 -25.66 6.89
N SER A 128 -6.92 -25.65 7.82
CA SER A 128 -7.24 -26.27 9.11
C SER A 128 -8.40 -25.47 9.70
N TRP A 129 -9.39 -26.17 10.25
CA TRP A 129 -10.73 -25.70 10.65
C TRP A 129 -10.77 -24.66 11.80
N THR A 130 -9.88 -23.66 11.76
CA THR A 130 -9.77 -22.51 12.67
C THR A 130 -9.81 -21.20 11.88
N ALA A 131 -10.30 -21.22 10.64
CA ALA A 131 -10.07 -20.22 9.59
C ALA A 131 -11.06 -19.05 9.56
N ASP A 132 -11.55 -18.60 10.72
CA ASP A 132 -12.54 -17.52 10.76
C ASP A 132 -11.90 -16.11 10.64
N ASP A 133 -10.70 -15.88 11.18
CA ASP A 133 -10.09 -14.53 11.21
C ASP A 133 -9.25 -14.14 9.97
N THR A 134 -8.57 -15.10 9.35
CA THR A 134 -7.63 -14.80 8.24
C THR A 134 -8.38 -14.37 6.97
N ASP A 135 -9.54 -14.97 6.70
CA ASP A 135 -10.40 -14.56 5.59
C ASP A 135 -11.01 -13.18 5.84
N LEU A 136 -11.41 -12.87 7.08
CA LEU A 136 -11.90 -11.54 7.44
C LEU A 136 -10.85 -10.46 7.19
N THR A 137 -9.58 -10.74 7.54
CA THR A 137 -8.48 -9.78 7.33
C THR A 137 -8.31 -9.41 5.86
N MET A 138 -8.22 -10.39 4.96
CA MET A 138 -8.06 -10.14 3.51
C MET A 138 -9.25 -9.38 2.95
N VAL A 139 -10.44 -9.72 3.41
CA VAL A 139 -11.69 -9.11 2.98
C VAL A 139 -11.73 -7.66 3.43
N GLN A 140 -11.39 -7.36 4.69
CA GLN A 140 -11.36 -5.98 5.17
C GLN A 140 -10.31 -5.15 4.42
N LYS A 141 -9.14 -5.71 4.10
CA LYS A 141 -8.18 -5.03 3.23
C LYS A 141 -8.74 -4.71 1.86
N LEU A 142 -9.42 -5.69 1.25
CA LEU A 142 -10.03 -5.52 -0.06
C LEU A 142 -11.13 -4.46 -0.02
N VAL A 143 -12.00 -4.47 1.00
CA VAL A 143 -13.03 -3.46 1.22
C VAL A 143 -12.41 -2.08 1.35
N THR A 144 -11.36 -1.92 2.15
CA THR A 144 -10.70 -0.61 2.33
C THR A 144 -10.04 -0.11 1.04
N VAL A 145 -9.38 -0.97 0.26
CA VAL A 145 -8.80 -0.56 -1.02
C VAL A 145 -9.89 -0.25 -2.06
N LEU A 146 -10.99 -0.99 -2.08
CA LEU A 146 -12.12 -0.69 -2.96
C LEU A 146 -12.77 0.64 -2.59
N HIS A 147 -12.90 0.94 -1.30
CA HIS A 147 -13.33 2.26 -0.84
C HIS A 147 -12.39 3.37 -1.35
N TYR A 148 -11.08 3.15 -1.37
CA TYR A 148 -10.16 4.11 -1.99
C TYR A 148 -10.44 4.32 -3.48
N PHE A 149 -10.67 3.25 -4.26
CA PHE A 149 -11.02 3.40 -5.67
C PHE A 149 -12.35 4.13 -5.88
N ASP A 150 -13.36 3.84 -5.06
CA ASP A 150 -14.65 4.56 -5.05
C ASP A 150 -14.43 6.06 -4.81
N ARG A 151 -13.59 6.41 -3.82
CA ARG A 151 -13.24 7.80 -3.48
C ARG A 151 -12.51 8.48 -4.65
N VAL A 152 -11.53 7.81 -5.25
CA VAL A 152 -10.82 8.36 -6.42
C VAL A 152 -11.79 8.60 -7.58
N ALA A 153 -12.70 7.66 -7.88
CA ALA A 153 -13.69 7.83 -8.94
C ALA A 153 -14.65 8.99 -8.64
N ALA A 154 -15.16 9.08 -7.40
CA ALA A 154 -16.09 10.14 -6.98
C ALA A 154 -15.44 11.53 -7.01
N ASP A 155 -14.24 11.67 -6.46
CA ASP A 155 -13.50 12.95 -6.44
C ASP A 155 -13.13 13.41 -7.87
N ASN A 156 -13.03 12.47 -8.81
CA ASN A 156 -12.80 12.74 -10.23
C ASN A 156 -14.05 13.10 -11.02
N ALA A 157 -15.24 12.73 -10.53
CA ALA A 157 -16.51 13.16 -11.09
C ALA A 157 -16.94 14.55 -10.59
N ALA A 158 -16.37 15.02 -9.47
CA ALA A 158 -16.72 16.29 -8.85
C ALA A 158 -16.05 17.51 -9.52
N PRO A 159 -16.67 18.71 -9.45
CA PRO A 159 -16.00 19.96 -9.81
C PRO A 159 -14.71 20.13 -8.99
N GLY A 160 -13.56 20.24 -9.66
CA GLY A 160 -12.24 20.30 -9.00
C GLY A 160 -11.39 19.03 -9.10
N ALA A 161 -11.87 17.98 -9.78
CA ALA A 161 -11.14 16.76 -10.11
C ALA A 161 -9.69 16.99 -10.60
N ALA A 162 -9.48 18.03 -11.41
CA ALA A 162 -8.17 18.41 -11.91
C ALA A 162 -7.18 18.75 -10.79
N ALA A 163 -7.63 19.37 -9.69
CA ALA A 163 -6.75 19.73 -8.58
C ALA A 163 -6.35 18.51 -7.73
N TYR A 164 -7.31 17.61 -7.42
CA TYR A 164 -7.04 16.40 -6.64
C TYR A 164 -6.02 15.50 -7.36
N ASN A 165 -6.24 15.26 -8.65
CA ASN A 165 -5.35 14.41 -9.45
C ASN A 165 -3.93 14.92 -9.54
N GLN A 166 -3.72 16.23 -9.45
CA GLN A 166 -2.41 16.87 -9.58
C GLN A 166 -1.69 16.99 -8.23
N GLN A 167 -2.34 16.64 -7.12
CA GLN A 167 -1.65 16.49 -5.83
C GLN A 167 -0.53 15.47 -5.96
N ARG A 168 0.60 15.74 -5.34
CA ARG A 168 1.82 14.94 -5.49
C ARG A 168 2.06 14.10 -4.25
N VAL A 169 2.55 12.89 -4.47
CA VAL A 169 2.98 11.92 -3.47
C VAL A 169 4.46 11.65 -3.71
N THR A 170 5.27 11.89 -2.69
CA THR A 170 6.72 11.83 -2.78
C THR A 170 7.25 10.60 -2.04
N TYR A 171 8.07 9.81 -2.73
CA TYR A 171 8.74 8.62 -2.21
C TYR A 171 10.23 8.88 -2.20
N SER A 172 10.84 8.87 -1.03
CA SER A 172 12.27 9.20 -0.86
C SER A 172 13.01 8.07 -0.16
N ARG A 173 14.14 7.69 -0.74
CA ARG A 173 15.13 6.82 -0.11
C ARG A 173 16.31 7.66 0.36
N TYR A 174 16.64 7.55 1.64
CA TYR A 174 17.79 8.20 2.24
C TYR A 174 18.85 7.17 2.61
N LEU A 175 20.11 7.56 2.47
CA LEU A 175 21.25 6.84 3.03
C LEU A 175 21.82 7.69 4.16
N LEU A 176 21.98 7.05 5.32
CA LEU A 176 22.76 7.62 6.40
C LEU A 176 24.23 7.34 6.12
N ASN A 177 25.07 8.37 6.19
CA ASN A 177 26.50 8.20 6.04
C ASN A 177 27.03 7.45 7.26
N ALA A 178 27.89 6.44 7.07
CA ALA A 178 28.43 5.64 8.17
C ALA A 178 29.19 6.50 9.20
N THR A 179 29.71 7.66 8.77
CA THR A 179 30.38 8.64 9.62
C THR A 179 29.46 9.40 10.57
N THR A 180 28.12 9.31 10.45
CA THR A 180 27.19 9.97 11.38
C THR A 180 26.82 9.09 12.57
N ARG A 181 27.33 7.86 12.66
CA ARG A 181 27.32 7.07 13.90
C ARG A 181 28.53 7.43 14.74
N ASP A 182 28.61 8.70 15.14
CA ASP A 182 29.47 9.03 16.25
C ASP A 182 28.78 8.46 17.49
N GLY A 183 29.29 7.32 17.99
CA GLY A 183 28.90 6.76 19.28
C GLY A 183 29.32 7.65 20.46
N ASN A 184 29.84 8.84 20.18
CA ASN A 184 30.14 9.84 21.17
C ASN A 184 28.82 10.49 21.61
N PRO A 185 28.56 10.59 22.92
CA PRO A 185 27.39 11.28 23.42
C PRO A 185 27.40 12.73 22.91
N SER A 186 26.30 13.12 22.27
CA SER A 186 26.08 14.51 21.89
C SER A 186 26.04 15.39 23.14
N SER A 187 26.64 16.58 23.07
CA SER A 187 26.53 17.61 24.09
C SER A 187 25.24 18.43 23.96
N GLU A 188 24.40 18.14 22.97
CA GLU A 188 23.12 18.81 22.77
C GLU A 188 22.12 18.46 23.87
N ALA A 189 21.29 19.44 24.23
CA ALA A 189 20.22 19.23 25.17
C ALA A 189 19.17 18.26 24.61
N TRP A 190 18.61 17.43 25.48
CA TRP A 190 17.54 16.51 25.10
C TRP A 190 16.32 17.28 24.60
N ALA A 191 15.75 16.83 23.48
CA ALA A 191 14.49 17.37 22.99
C ALA A 191 13.35 17.04 23.98
N SER A 192 12.34 17.90 24.02
CA SER A 192 11.12 17.65 24.81
C SER A 192 10.42 16.38 24.32
N VAL A 193 10.11 15.47 25.24
CA VAL A 193 9.39 14.22 24.94
C VAL A 193 8.02 14.26 25.60
N GLN A 194 6.98 14.00 24.81
CA GLN A 194 5.61 13.80 25.30
C GLN A 194 5.24 12.34 25.07
N VAL A 195 4.70 11.70 26.11
CA VAL A 195 4.29 10.28 26.07
C VAL A 195 2.80 10.22 26.38
N TYR A 196 2.06 9.56 25.49
CA TYR A 196 0.62 9.37 25.60
C TYR A 196 0.34 7.87 25.68
N THR A 197 -0.58 7.46 26.56
CA THR A 197 -1.03 6.06 26.70
C THR A 197 -2.17 5.72 25.75
N ASP A 198 -2.85 6.74 25.24
CA ASP A 198 -4.03 6.62 24.38
C ASP A 198 -3.83 7.39 23.07
N GLY A 199 -4.55 6.97 22.03
CA GLY A 199 -4.40 7.51 20.68
C GLY A 199 -3.51 6.63 19.78
N ALA A 200 -3.42 7.01 18.51
CA ALA A 200 -2.66 6.30 17.49
C ALA A 200 -1.83 7.30 16.67
N ILE A 201 -0.75 6.83 16.05
CA ILE A 201 0.24 7.69 15.36
C ILE A 201 -0.45 8.50 14.25
N GLU A 202 -1.39 7.89 13.53
CA GLU A 202 -2.15 8.51 12.45
C GLU A 202 -3.04 9.67 12.90
N ASN A 203 -3.42 9.74 14.18
CA ASN A 203 -4.28 10.78 14.71
C ASN A 203 -3.56 12.12 14.91
N HIS A 204 -2.22 12.13 14.86
CA HIS A 204 -1.41 13.33 15.05
C HIS A 204 -1.09 13.99 13.70
N ALA A 205 -2.06 14.69 13.12
CA ALA A 205 -1.89 15.42 11.87
C ALA A 205 -0.80 16.51 12.00
N GLY A 206 0.02 16.66 10.96
CA GLY A 206 1.13 17.64 10.91
C GLY A 206 2.41 17.20 11.64
N ALA A 207 2.38 16.07 12.36
CA ALA A 207 3.59 15.46 12.91
C ALA A 207 4.28 14.54 11.89
N LEU A 208 5.55 14.24 12.13
CA LEU A 208 6.25 13.18 11.42
C LEU A 208 5.77 11.82 11.92
N GLN A 209 4.96 11.14 11.11
CA GLN A 209 4.34 9.88 11.50
C GLN A 209 5.24 8.69 11.12
N VAL A 210 5.70 7.96 12.13
CA VAL A 210 6.60 6.80 11.98
C VAL A 210 5.82 5.54 11.64
N ASP A 211 6.36 4.75 10.73
CA ASP A 211 5.88 3.42 10.37
C ASP A 211 6.89 2.36 10.81
N PHE A 212 6.41 1.31 11.47
CA PHE A 212 7.20 0.20 12.03
C PHE A 212 7.46 -0.85 10.96
N ALA A 213 8.20 -0.41 9.96
CA ALA A 213 8.26 -1.07 8.68
C ALA A 213 9.18 -2.29 8.61
N ASN A 214 8.84 -3.17 7.67
CA ASN A 214 9.69 -4.25 7.20
C ASN A 214 10.83 -3.72 6.29
N LYS A 215 11.88 -4.52 6.09
CA LYS A 215 12.94 -4.20 5.12
C LYS A 215 12.40 -4.09 3.68
N TYR A 216 11.31 -4.78 3.37
CA TYR A 216 10.54 -4.59 2.16
C TYR A 216 9.39 -3.64 2.49
N ALA A 217 9.34 -2.46 1.86
CA ALA A 217 8.28 -1.49 2.11
C ALA A 217 6.89 -2.13 1.94
N GLY A 218 6.00 -1.87 2.89
CA GLY A 218 4.65 -2.43 2.94
C GLY A 218 4.58 -3.86 3.47
N GLY A 219 5.69 -4.47 3.87
CA GLY A 219 5.71 -5.76 4.56
C GLY A 219 4.82 -6.83 3.91
N GLY A 220 3.80 -7.28 4.65
CA GLY A 220 2.79 -8.24 4.21
C GLY A 220 1.47 -7.62 3.76
N VAL A 221 1.44 -6.35 3.33
CA VAL A 221 0.21 -5.60 3.08
C VAL A 221 -0.69 -6.25 2.02
N LEU A 222 -0.11 -6.76 0.94
CA LEU A 222 -0.83 -7.49 -0.10
C LEU A 222 -0.97 -8.99 0.18
N GLY A 223 -0.69 -9.42 1.41
CA GLY A 223 -0.83 -10.80 1.88
C GLY A 223 -1.32 -10.84 3.33
N HIS A 224 -0.73 -11.70 4.17
CA HIS A 224 -1.23 -11.98 5.53
C HIS A 224 -0.89 -10.96 6.63
N GLY A 225 -0.07 -9.93 6.37
CA GLY A 225 0.31 -8.96 7.41
C GLY A 225 -0.87 -8.06 7.81
N CYS A 226 -1.12 -7.84 9.09
CA CYS A 226 -2.20 -6.95 9.54
C CYS A 226 -1.83 -6.28 10.86
N VAL A 227 -0.61 -5.73 10.91
CA VAL A 227 -0.13 -4.93 12.05
C VAL A 227 0.04 -3.48 11.60
N GLN A 228 0.82 -2.68 12.33
CA GLN A 228 0.87 -1.23 12.15
C GLN A 228 1.23 -0.79 10.72
N GLU A 229 2.26 -1.38 10.09
CA GLU A 229 2.66 -1.05 8.70
C GLU A 229 1.54 -1.37 7.71
N GLU A 230 0.98 -2.59 7.74
CA GLU A 230 -0.03 -2.98 6.76
C GLU A 230 -1.35 -2.24 6.95
N ILE A 231 -1.75 -1.96 8.19
CA ILE A 231 -2.93 -1.13 8.47
C ILE A 231 -2.70 0.26 7.88
N ARG A 232 -1.52 0.86 8.10
CA ARG A 232 -1.20 2.19 7.58
C ARG A 232 -1.24 2.24 6.06
N PHE A 233 -0.66 1.24 5.39
CA PHE A 233 -0.64 1.17 3.93
C PHE A 233 -2.04 0.93 3.33
N VAL A 234 -2.94 0.27 4.06
CA VAL A 234 -4.31 0.01 3.58
C VAL A 234 -5.23 1.22 3.79
N ILE A 235 -5.07 1.99 4.87
CA ILE A 235 -5.83 3.25 5.07
C ILE A 235 -5.26 4.43 4.27
N ASN A 236 -4.01 4.34 3.83
CA ASN A 236 -3.38 5.24 2.86
C ASN A 236 -2.82 4.46 1.65
N PRO A 237 -3.68 3.98 0.74
CA PRO A 237 -3.27 3.07 -0.35
C PRO A 237 -2.16 3.58 -1.26
N GLU A 238 -1.95 4.89 -1.40
CA GLU A 238 -0.80 5.40 -2.15
C GLU A 238 0.54 4.91 -1.57
N CYS A 239 0.63 4.61 -0.27
CA CYS A 239 1.82 4.00 0.33
C CYS A 239 2.16 2.63 -0.28
N ILE A 240 1.17 1.85 -0.75
CA ILE A 240 1.41 0.53 -1.38
C ILE A 240 2.27 0.67 -2.65
N VAL A 241 2.25 1.83 -3.32
CA VAL A 241 3.12 2.11 -4.48
C VAL A 241 4.61 2.04 -4.11
N ALA A 242 4.96 2.26 -2.84
CA ALA A 242 6.33 2.08 -2.36
C ALA A 242 6.85 0.64 -2.57
N CYS A 243 5.97 -0.37 -2.60
CA CYS A 243 6.32 -1.77 -2.85
C CYS A 243 6.98 -1.99 -4.21
N VAL A 244 6.51 -1.30 -5.26
CA VAL A 244 7.07 -1.40 -6.63
C VAL A 244 8.22 -0.42 -6.86
N LEU A 245 8.22 0.71 -6.16
CA LEU A 245 9.27 1.73 -6.31
C LEU A 245 10.56 1.40 -5.56
N THR A 246 10.47 0.70 -4.42
CA THR A 246 11.55 0.66 -3.44
C THR A 246 12.22 -0.71 -3.36
N GLU A 247 13.51 -0.75 -3.68
CA GLU A 247 14.30 -1.95 -3.46
C GLU A 247 14.48 -2.18 -1.95
N VAL A 248 14.56 -3.43 -1.51
CA VAL A 248 14.75 -3.82 -0.11
C VAL A 248 15.82 -2.97 0.59
N LEU A 249 15.49 -2.58 1.80
CA LEU A 249 16.31 -1.72 2.64
C LEU A 249 17.48 -2.50 3.23
N GLY A 250 18.61 -1.81 3.33
CA GLY A 250 19.90 -2.34 3.77
C GLY A 250 20.24 -1.92 5.18
#